data_AF-A0A4Q2JFI9-F1
#
_entry.id   AF-A0A4Q2JFI9-F1
#
_cell.length_a   1.000
_cell.length_b   1.000
_cell.length_c   1.000
_cell.angle_alpha   90.00
_cell.angle_beta   90.00
_cell.angle_gamma   90.00
#
_symmetry.space_group_name_H-M   'P 1'
#
loop_
_entity.id
_entity.type
_entity.pdbx_description
1 polymer ?
#
loop_
_entity_poly.entity_id
_entity_poly.type
_entity_poly.pdbx_seq_one_letter_code
_entity_poly.pdbx_strand_id
1 'polypeptide(L)' 'ALGVPLAANGSDLLAPPFSLEVRVGPLAHATGPRTGISGAGGAASYPWRFWVPGDPGVSVYRRHPKSH' A
#
# COMPACT_ATOMS: atom_id res chain seq x y z
N ALA A 1 10.14 -10.31 -4.96
CA ALA A 1 9.08 -11.22 -5.43
C ALA A 1 8.90 -11.17 -6.95
N LEU A 2 8.72 -9.98 -7.56
CA LEU A 2 8.39 -9.85 -8.99
C LEU A 2 9.50 -9.26 -9.89
N GLY A 3 10.74 -9.17 -9.38
CA GLY A 3 11.88 -8.70 -10.18
C GLY A 3 11.85 -7.23 -10.63
N VAL A 4 11.08 -6.36 -9.97
CA VAL A 4 10.97 -4.93 -10.35
C VAL A 4 12.26 -4.17 -9.96
N PRO A 5 13.06 -3.66 -10.93
CA PRO A 5 14.29 -2.93 -10.64
C PRO A 5 14.03 -1.43 -10.41
N LEU A 6 15.00 -0.71 -9.83
CA LEU A 6 14.93 0.75 -9.68
C LEU A 6 14.81 1.49 -11.03
N ALA A 7 15.41 0.93 -12.09
CA ALA A 7 15.35 1.49 -13.44
C ALA A 7 13.94 1.49 -14.05
N ALA A 8 12.98 0.74 -13.48
CA ALA A 8 11.59 0.77 -13.91
C ALA A 8 10.79 1.98 -13.35
N ASN A 9 11.45 2.88 -12.60
CA ASN A 9 10.79 4.10 -12.14
C ASN A 9 10.32 4.94 -13.34
N GLY A 10 9.04 5.32 -13.35
CA GLY A 10 8.42 6.07 -14.44
C GLY A 10 7.95 5.22 -15.62
N SER A 11 8.06 3.88 -15.56
CA SER A 11 7.49 2.99 -16.57
C SER A 11 5.96 3.09 -16.63
N ASP A 12 5.40 2.89 -17.82
CA ASP A 12 3.96 2.76 -18.02
C ASP A 12 3.49 1.41 -17.47
N LEU A 13 2.52 1.44 -16.54
CA LEU A 13 1.93 0.24 -15.94
C LEU A 13 0.95 -0.48 -16.86
N LEU A 14 0.53 0.15 -17.97
CA LEU A 14 -0.41 -0.39 -18.95
C LEU A 14 0.31 -0.92 -20.20
N ALA A 15 1.63 -0.94 -20.22
CA ALA A 15 2.45 -1.44 -21.32
C ALA A 15 3.44 -2.52 -20.84
N PRO A 16 3.88 -3.44 -21.72
CA PRO A 16 4.88 -4.45 -21.37
C PRO A 16 6.14 -3.85 -20.73
N PRO A 17 6.73 -4.50 -19.71
CA PRO A 17 6.38 -5.83 -19.19
C PRO A 17 5.27 -5.81 -18.12
N PHE A 18 4.66 -4.66 -17.84
CA PHE A 18 3.62 -4.52 -16.81
C PHE A 18 2.22 -4.69 -17.40
N SER A 19 1.30 -5.11 -16.54
CA SER A 19 -0.13 -5.10 -16.81
C SER A 19 -0.88 -5.00 -15.49
N LEU A 20 -2.10 -4.46 -15.54
CA LEU A 20 -2.99 -4.34 -14.38
C LEU A 20 -4.33 -4.99 -14.72
N GLU A 21 -4.71 -5.98 -13.93
CA GLU A 21 -6.04 -6.60 -13.99
C GLU A 21 -6.94 -5.99 -12.91
N VAL A 22 -8.01 -5.32 -13.34
CA VAL A 22 -8.97 -4.72 -12.43
C VAL A 22 -10.07 -5.71 -12.11
N ARG A 23 -10.26 -6.00 -10.82
CA ARG A 23 -11.33 -6.89 -10.36
C ARG A 23 -12.69 -6.25 -10.61
N VAL A 24 -13.67 -7.05 -11.03
CA VAL A 24 -15.06 -6.61 -11.14
C VAL A 24 -15.68 -6.60 -9.74
N GLY A 25 -16.04 -5.40 -9.26
CA GLY A 25 -16.74 -5.19 -8.00
C GLY A 25 -15.84 -4.85 -6.80
N PRO A 26 -16.40 -4.19 -5.76
CA PRO A 26 -15.66 -3.76 -4.60
C PRO A 26 -15.32 -4.94 -3.67
N LEU A 27 -14.20 -4.81 -2.95
CA LEU A 27 -13.86 -5.69 -1.84
C LEU A 27 -14.15 -5.00 -0.50
N ALA A 28 -14.51 -5.79 0.50
CA ALA A 28 -14.48 -5.33 1.87
C ALA A 28 -13.04 -4.89 2.20
N HIS A 29 -12.91 -3.68 2.73
CA HIS A 29 -11.62 -3.11 3.10
C HIS A 29 -11.69 -2.45 4.47
N ALA A 30 -10.55 -2.38 5.13
CA ALA A 30 -10.32 -1.55 6.30
C ALA A 30 -9.33 -0.44 5.95
N THR A 31 -9.35 0.63 6.75
CA THR A 31 -8.46 1.78 6.60
C THR A 31 -7.78 2.14 7.91
N GLY A 32 -6.66 2.86 7.82
CA GLY A 32 -5.91 3.25 9.01
C GLY A 32 -4.58 3.95 8.70
N PRO A 33 -3.76 4.21 9.73
CA PRO A 33 -2.51 4.93 9.56
C PRO A 33 -1.52 4.18 8.66
N ARG A 34 -0.68 4.94 7.97
CA ARG A 34 0.39 4.39 7.14
C ARG A 34 1.50 3.78 8.00
N THR A 35 2.09 2.69 7.52
CA THR A 35 3.21 2.01 8.18
C THR A 35 4.49 2.82 8.01
N GLY A 36 5.26 2.99 9.09
CA GLY A 36 6.60 3.58 9.04
C GLY A 36 6.65 5.07 8.70
N ILE A 37 5.53 5.79 8.75
CA ILE A 37 5.48 7.24 8.47
C ILE A 37 5.52 8.02 9.79
N SER A 38 6.42 8.99 9.88
CA SER A 38 6.52 9.92 10.99
C SER A 38 5.57 11.11 10.85
N GLY A 39 5.38 11.87 11.93
CA GLY A 39 4.58 13.09 11.94
C GLY A 39 3.10 12.87 11.60
N ALA A 40 2.42 13.97 11.23
CA ALA A 40 0.98 13.98 11.00
C ALA A 40 0.55 12.95 9.96
N GLY A 41 1.34 12.75 8.90
CA GLY A 41 1.02 11.78 7.85
C GLY A 41 0.95 10.31 8.31
N GLY A 42 1.50 9.99 9.47
CA GLY A 42 1.40 8.67 10.11
C GLY A 42 0.32 8.57 11.19
N ALA A 43 -0.44 9.64 11.43
CA ALA A 43 -1.50 9.68 12.43
C ALA A 43 -2.83 9.14 11.90
N ALA A 44 -3.73 8.80 12.83
CA ALA A 44 -5.08 8.28 12.50
C ALA A 44 -5.96 9.30 11.75
N SER A 45 -5.65 10.60 11.85
CA SER A 45 -6.29 11.65 11.05
C SER A 45 -5.99 11.54 9.54
N TYR A 46 -4.97 10.76 9.14
CA TYR A 46 -4.62 10.49 7.75
C TYR A 46 -4.67 8.98 7.46
N PRO A 47 -5.88 8.37 7.39
CA PRO A 47 -6.05 6.93 7.27
C PRO A 47 -5.84 6.43 5.82
N TRP A 48 -4.70 6.77 5.20
CA TRP A 48 -4.42 6.52 3.79
C TRP A 48 -3.75 5.17 3.52
N ARG A 49 -3.90 4.22 4.44
CA ARG A 49 -3.56 2.81 4.20
C ARG A 49 -4.87 2.03 4.12
N PHE A 50 -5.01 1.23 3.06
CA PHE A 50 -6.18 0.40 2.78
C PHE A 50 -5.74 -1.07 2.71
N TRP A 51 -6.52 -2.00 3.24
CA TRP A 51 -6.23 -3.45 3.18
C TRP A 51 -7.49 -4.32 3.27
N VAL A 52 -7.39 -5.59 2.88
CA VAL A 52 -8.46 -6.59 3.03
C VAL A 52 -8.39 -7.20 4.44
N PRO A 53 -9.45 -7.13 5.26
CA PRO A 53 -9.43 -7.70 6.61
C PRO A 53 -9.21 -9.21 6.59
N GLY A 54 -8.31 -9.71 7.45
CA GLY A 54 -8.04 -11.14 7.61
C GLY A 54 -7.19 -11.78 6.50
N ASP A 55 -6.83 -11.05 5.44
CA ASP A 55 -5.99 -11.57 4.38
C ASP A 55 -4.55 -11.80 4.87
N PRO A 56 -4.02 -13.04 4.79
CA PRO A 56 -2.69 -13.39 5.31
C PRO A 56 -1.54 -12.72 4.55
N GLY A 57 -1.78 -12.20 3.34
CA GLY A 57 -0.82 -11.44 2.56
C GLY A 57 -0.65 -9.99 3.04
N VAL A 58 -1.50 -9.51 3.95
CA VAL A 58 -1.40 -8.14 4.48
C VAL A 58 -0.19 -8.02 5.40
N SER A 59 0.78 -7.19 5.00
CA SER A 59 1.93 -6.84 5.83
C SER A 59 1.51 -6.27 7.19
N VAL A 60 2.24 -6.70 8.23
CA VAL A 60 2.04 -6.25 9.62
C VAL A 60 2.17 -4.72 9.72
N TYR A 61 1.24 -4.08 10.45
CA TYR A 61 1.35 -2.66 10.77
C TYR A 61 2.56 -2.39 11.65
N ARG A 62 3.37 -1.39 11.30
CA ARG A 62 4.45 -0.89 12.16
C ARG A 62 4.36 0.62 12.25
N ARG A 63 4.14 1.12 13.46
CA ARG A 63 4.19 2.55 13.77
C ARG A 63 5.63 3.08 13.62
N HIS A 64 5.80 4.30 13.13
CA HIS A 64 7.13 4.91 13.10
C HIS A 64 7.62 5.17 14.54
N PRO A 65 8.89 4.91 14.90
CA PRO A 65 9.38 5.14 16.27
C PRO A 65 9.21 6.58 16.76
N LYS A 66 9.28 7.56 15.84
CA LYS A 66 9.14 9.00 16.11
C LYS A 66 7.80 9.61 15.67
N SER A 67 6.74 8.81 15.48
CA SER A 67 5.42 9.44 15.32
C SER A 67 4.93 9.92 16.70
N HIS A 68 4.32 11.11 16.73
CA HIS A 68 3.63 11.65 17.90
C HIS A 68 2.17 11.21 17.86
#